data_AF-A0A8T4G2Z5-F1
#
_entry.id   AF-A0A8T4G2Z5-F1
#
_cell.length_a   1.000
_cell.length_b   1.000
_cell.length_c   1.000
_cell.angle_alpha   90.00
_cell.angle_beta   90.00
_cell.angle_gamma   90.00
#
_symmetry.space_group_name_H-M   'P 1'
#
loop_
_entity.id
_entity.type
_entity.pdbx_description
1 polymer ?
#
loop_
_entity_poly.entity_id
_entity_poly.type
_entity_poly.pdbx_seq_one_letter_code
_entity_poly.pdbx_strand_id
1 'polypeptide(L)'
;MVALEAILLVWGVRDEVLKKLPVEGYWLYGEYDFIAKVEFADENELKEFSLRLARLVGRGKFKLYPIKLSSSIFKNSIENPQIKEMGKNTVFYVF
;
A
#
# COMPACT_ATOMS: atom_id res chain seq x y z
N MET A 1 12.03 -12.20 6.52
CA MET A 1 11.41 -11.66 7.75
C MET A 1 10.55 -10.49 7.29
N VAL A 2 9.25 -10.51 7.53
CA VAL A 2 8.35 -9.44 7.05
C VAL A 2 8.52 -8.22 7.95
N ALA A 3 8.89 -7.08 7.36
CA ALA A 3 9.14 -5.86 8.12
C ALA A 3 7.95 -4.90 8.08
N LEU A 4 7.11 -5.00 7.04
CA LEU A 4 5.97 -4.13 6.80
C LEU A 4 4.76 -4.97 6.36
N GLU A 5 3.62 -4.74 6.99
CA GLU A 5 2.34 -5.30 6.57
C GLU A 5 1.38 -4.16 6.30
N ALA A 6 0.61 -4.23 5.22
CA ALA A 6 -0.39 -3.23 4.87
C ALA A 6 -1.66 -3.85 4.27
N ILE A 7 -2.78 -3.14 4.38
CA ILE A 7 -3.99 -3.36 3.59
C ILE A 7 -3.93 -2.48 2.36
N LEU A 8 -4.06 -3.10 1.19
CA LEU A 8 -4.30 -2.44 -0.07
C LEU A 8 -5.81 -2.31 -0.30
N LEU A 9 -6.27 -1.10 -0.61
CA LEU A 9 -7.60 -0.81 -1.14
C LEU A 9 -7.48 -0.22 -2.54
N VAL A 10 -8.36 -0.62 -3.46
CA VAL A 10 -8.41 -0.16 -4.86
C VAL A 10 -9.85 0.20 -5.24
N TRP A 11 -10.03 1.26 -6.02
CA TRP A 11 -11.35 1.74 -6.47
C TRP A 11 -11.29 2.40 -7.87
N GLY A 12 -12.42 2.41 -8.57
CA GLY A 12 -12.56 3.00 -9.91
C GLY A 12 -11.75 2.25 -10.98
N VAL A 13 -11.57 0.93 -10.83
CA VAL A 13 -10.74 0.09 -11.68
C VAL A 13 -11.57 -1.04 -12.28
N ARG A 14 -11.45 -1.25 -13.58
CA ARG A 14 -12.17 -2.33 -14.28
C ARG A 14 -11.64 -3.71 -13.86
N ASP A 15 -12.54 -4.68 -13.81
CA ASP A 15 -12.30 -6.11 -13.56
C ASP A 15 -11.08 -6.68 -14.30
N GLU A 16 -10.91 -6.31 -15.57
CA GLU A 16 -9.79 -6.77 -16.41
C GLU A 16 -8.41 -6.31 -15.93
N VAL A 17 -8.35 -5.19 -15.20
CA VAL A 17 -7.14 -4.66 -14.58
C VAL A 17 -6.95 -5.27 -13.19
N LEU A 18 -8.04 -5.47 -12.42
CA LEU A 18 -8.00 -6.12 -11.10
C LEU A 18 -7.44 -7.54 -11.19
N LYS A 19 -7.79 -8.29 -12.23
CA LYS A 19 -7.24 -9.63 -12.51
C LYS A 19 -5.74 -9.66 -12.78
N LYS A 20 -5.12 -8.50 -13.07
CA LYS A 20 -3.68 -8.35 -13.35
C LYS A 20 -2.89 -7.85 -12.13
N LEU A 21 -3.56 -7.61 -11.01
CA LEU A 21 -2.88 -7.17 -9.80
C LEU A 21 -1.87 -8.24 -9.34
N PRO A 22 -0.64 -7.84 -8.97
CA PRO A 22 0.39 -8.77 -8.53
C PRO A 22 0.19 -9.23 -7.07
N VAL A 23 -1.06 -9.33 -6.62
CA VAL A 23 -1.44 -9.68 -5.24
C VAL A 23 -2.74 -10.45 -5.22
N GLU A 24 -2.86 -11.36 -4.26
CA GLU A 24 -4.10 -12.07 -3.98
C GLU A 24 -4.95 -11.28 -3.00
N GLY A 25 -6.26 -11.27 -3.22
CA GLY A 25 -7.20 -10.50 -2.42
C GLY A 25 -8.64 -10.79 -2.78
N TYR A 26 -9.53 -9.97 -2.24
CA TYR A 26 -10.98 -10.12 -2.36
C TYR A 26 -11.55 -8.98 -3.17
N TRP A 27 -12.50 -9.31 -4.03
CA TRP A 27 -13.29 -8.33 -4.75
C TRP A 27 -14.32 -7.74 -3.80
N LEU A 28 -14.56 -6.45 -3.93
CA LEU A 28 -15.55 -5.72 -3.16
C LEU A 28 -16.65 -5.22 -4.10
N TYR A 29 -17.86 -5.11 -3.57
CA TYR A 29 -19.01 -4.53 -4.27
C TYR A 29 -19.42 -3.26 -3.51
N GLY A 30 -19.23 -2.09 -4.12
CA GLY A 30 -19.54 -0.80 -3.50
C GLY A 30 -18.59 0.32 -3.94
N GLU A 31 -18.13 1.13 -2.99
CA GLU A 31 -17.15 2.22 -3.24
C GLU A 31 -15.78 1.70 -3.66
N TYR A 32 -15.41 0.51 -3.17
CA TYR A 32 -14.14 -0.15 -3.46
C TYR A 32 -14.38 -1.36 -4.34
N ASP A 33 -13.42 -1.64 -5.22
CA ASP A 33 -13.48 -2.78 -6.14
C ASP A 33 -12.64 -3.96 -5.63
N PHE A 34 -11.60 -3.70 -4.84
CA PHE A 34 -10.66 -4.74 -4.39
C PHE A 34 -9.95 -4.40 -3.07
N ILE A 35 -9.72 -5.43 -2.26
CA ILE A 35 -8.94 -5.38 -1.02
C ILE A 35 -7.95 -6.53 -0.95
N ALA A 36 -6.71 -6.26 -0.52
CA ALA A 36 -5.70 -7.29 -0.27
C ALA A 36 -4.87 -6.98 0.97
N LYS A 37 -4.38 -8.02 1.64
CA LYS A 37 -3.28 -7.89 2.59
C LYS A 37 -1.98 -8.06 1.82
N VAL A 38 -1.06 -7.13 2.00
CA VAL A 38 0.26 -7.14 1.38
C VAL A 38 1.35 -7.07 2.43
N GLU A 39 2.44 -7.77 2.17
CA GLU A 39 3.57 -7.89 3.08
C GLU A 39 4.82 -7.52 2.31
N PHE A 40 5.69 -6.72 2.94
CA PHE A 40 6.94 -6.26 2.34
C PHE A 40 8.11 -6.54 3.29
N ALA A 41 9.22 -6.96 2.70
CA ALA A 41 10.48 -7.19 3.37
C ALA A 41 11.14 -5.87 3.79
N ASP A 42 11.00 -4.80 2.99
CA ASP A 42 11.58 -3.48 3.25
C ASP A 42 10.83 -2.32 2.54
N GLU A 43 11.32 -1.10 2.75
CA GLU A 43 10.75 0.12 2.15
C GLU A 43 10.95 0.22 0.63
N ASN A 44 12.00 -0.41 0.07
CA ASN A 44 12.22 -0.40 -1.37
C ASN A 44 11.18 -1.25 -2.08
N GLU A 45 10.88 -2.44 -1.54
CA GLU A 45 9.83 -3.30 -2.06
C GLU A 45 8.46 -2.60 -2.02
N LEU A 46 8.15 -1.89 -0.93
CA LEU A 46 6.94 -1.06 -0.83
C LEU A 46 6.87 0.02 -1.93
N LYS A 47 7.99 0.71 -2.20
CA LYS A 47 8.08 1.76 -3.23
C LYS A 47 7.91 1.18 -4.63
N GLU A 48 8.59 0.08 -4.94
CA GLU A 48 8.48 -0.60 -6.23
C GLU A 48 7.06 -1.12 -6.47
N PHE A 49 6.46 -1.74 -5.45
CA PHE A 49 5.08 -2.18 -5.47
C PHE A 49 4.13 -1.02 -5.76
N SER A 50 4.26 0.09 -5.03
CA SER A 50 3.41 1.27 -5.20
C SER A 50 3.54 1.88 -6.59
N LEU A 51 4.75 1.94 -7.14
CA LEU A 51 5.00 2.45 -8.48
C LEU A 51 4.40 1.55 -9.56
N ARG A 52 4.54 0.23 -9.42
CA ARG A 52 3.95 -0.76 -10.33
C ARG A 52 2.43 -0.69 -10.28
N LEU A 53 1.86 -0.57 -9.08
CA LEU A 53 0.43 -0.46 -8.88
C LEU A 53 -0.11 0.83 -9.50
N ALA A 54 0.53 1.98 -9.26
CA ALA A 54 0.14 3.25 -9.88
C ALA A 54 0.15 3.21 -11.42
N ARG A 55 1.05 2.43 -12.03
CA ARG A 55 1.07 2.21 -13.49
C ARG A 55 -0.05 1.29 -13.98
N LEU A 56 -0.46 0.31 -13.17
CA LEU A 56 -1.51 -0.65 -13.52
C LEU A 56 -2.91 -0.08 -13.33
N VAL A 57 -3.19 0.45 -12.14
CA VAL A 57 -4.54 0.91 -11.78
C VAL A 57 -4.75 2.40 -12.02
N GLY A 58 -3.68 3.18 -12.09
CA GLY A 58 -3.70 4.64 -12.16
C GLY A 58 -3.41 5.28 -10.80
N ARG A 59 -2.85 6.50 -10.85
CA ARG A 59 -2.66 7.34 -9.66
C ARG A 59 -4.01 7.73 -9.05
N GLY A 60 -4.08 7.82 -7.73
CA GLY A 60 -5.27 8.19 -6.97
C GLY A 60 -6.40 7.15 -6.93
N LYS A 61 -6.13 5.91 -7.35
CA LYS A 61 -7.11 4.80 -7.39
C LYS A 61 -6.82 3.67 -6.42
N PHE A 62 -5.82 3.85 -5.57
CA PHE A 62 -5.49 2.89 -4.54
C PHE A 62 -4.94 3.57 -3.30
N LYS A 63 -4.94 2.83 -2.19
CA LYS A 63 -4.38 3.28 -0.92
C LYS A 63 -3.79 2.11 -0.14
N LEU A 64 -2.65 2.36 0.50
CA LEU A 64 -1.98 1.40 1.37
C LEU A 64 -2.08 1.88 2.82
N TYR A 65 -2.68 1.04 3.66
CA TYR A 65 -2.85 1.27 5.09
C TYR A 65 -1.95 0.33 5.87
N PRO A 66 -0.98 0.82 6.65
CA PRO A 66 -0.10 -0.05 7.43
C PRO A 66 -0.91 -0.80 8.51
N ILE A 67 -0.55 -2.05 8.74
CA ILE A 67 -1.07 -2.88 9.85
C ILE A 67 0.05 -3.10 10.86
N LYS A 68 1.27 -3.36 10.38
CA LYS A 68 2.42 -3.66 11.23
C LYS A 68 3.67 -3.00 10.65
N LEU A 69 4.35 -2.23 11.49
CA LEU A 69 5.67 -1.65 11.23
C LEU A 69 6.65 -2.31 12.18
N SER A 70 7.66 -3.00 11.66
CA SER A 70 8.74 -3.53 12.50
C SER A 70 9.46 -2.40 13.24
N SER A 71 9.83 -2.64 14.49
CA SER A 71 10.45 -1.66 15.39
C SER A 71 11.75 -1.06 14.85
N SER A 72 12.44 -1.77 13.95
CA SER A 72 13.64 -1.31 13.25
C SER A 72 13.36 -0.18 12.24
N ILE A 73 12.21 -0.23 11.55
CA ILE A 73 11.76 0.83 10.63
C ILE A 73 11.22 2.03 11.42
N PHE A 74 10.60 1.77 12.58
CA PHE A 74 10.14 2.83 13.47
C PHE A 74 11.31 3.71 13.97
N LYS A 75 12.51 3.15 14.19
CA LYS A 75 13.70 3.95 14.53
C LYS A 75 14.14 4.88 13.38
N ASN A 76 14.21 4.38 12.15
CA ASN A 76 14.57 5.20 10.98
C ASN A 76 13.49 6.25 10.62
N SER A 77 12.22 5.99 10.97
CA SER A 77 11.12 6.92 10.77
C SER A 77 11.17 8.19 11.64
N ILE A 78 11.86 8.14 12.79
CA ILE A 78 11.96 9.25 13.74
C ILE A 78 13.01 10.29 13.28
N GLU A 79 13.95 9.88 12.42
CA GLU A 79 15.06 10.70 11.95
C GLU A 79 14.77 11.42 10.62
N ASN A 80 13.65 11.09 9.95
CA ASN A 80 13.29 11.64 8.65
C ASN A 80 11.97 12.45 8.72
N PRO A 81 11.98 13.79 8.52
CA PRO A 81 10.80 14.65 8.69
C PRO A 81 9.58 14.23 7.84
N GLN A 82 9.82 13.59 6.69
CA GLN A 82 8.77 13.08 5.80
C GLN A 82 7.97 11.91 6.42
N ILE A 83 8.56 11.16 7.36
CA ILE A 83 7.89 10.04 8.04
C ILE A 83 7.24 10.48 9.35
N LYS A 84 7.65 11.61 9.92
CA LYS A 84 7.05 12.16 11.15
C LYS A 84 5.60 12.65 10.94
N GLU A 85 5.24 13.07 9.74
CA GLU A 85 3.83 13.32 9.35
C GLU A 85 3.07 12.01 9.06
N MET A 86 3.78 10.96 8.62
CA MET A 86 3.25 9.62 8.29
C MET A 86 2.79 8.82 9.52
N GLY A 87 3.24 9.21 10.73
CA GLY A 87 2.77 8.67 12.01
C GLY A 87 1.55 9.39 12.60
N LYS A 88 1.17 10.56 12.06
CA LYS A 88 -0.02 11.33 12.50
C LYS A 88 -1.18 11.29 11.52
N ASN A 89 -0.93 10.94 10.26
CA ASN A 89 -1.96 10.68 9.26
C ASN A 89 -1.73 9.32 8.62
N THR A 90 -2.62 8.38 8.93
CA THR A 90 -2.65 6.95 8.57
C THR A 90 -2.78 6.69 7.08
N VAL A 91 -1.86 7.19 6.26
CA VAL A 91 -1.82 6.99 4.81
C VAL A 91 -0.39 7.08 4.33
N PHE A 92 0.18 5.98 3.84
CA PHE A 92 1.61 5.94 3.52
C PHE A 92 1.88 6.51 2.13
N TYR A 93 0.95 6.35 1.19
CA TYR A 93 1.09 6.89 -0.16
C TYR A 93 -0.29 7.13 -0.80
N VAL A 94 -0.52 8.37 -1.24
CA VAL A 94 -1.52 8.73 -2.26
C VAL A 94 -0.71 9.38 -3.38
N PHE A 95 -0.45 8.64 -4.45
CA PHE A 95 0.20 9.17 -5.65
C PHE A 95 -0.82 9.68 -6.65
#